data_AF-A0A6L8EJV2-F1
#
_entry.id   AF-A0A6L8EJV2-F1
#
_cell.length_a   1.000
_cell.length_b   1.000
_cell.length_c   1.000
_cell.angle_alpha   90.00
_cell.angle_beta   90.00
_cell.angle_gamma   90.00
#
_symmetry.space_group_name_H-M   'P 1'
#
loop_
_entity.id
_entity.type
_entity.pdbx_description
1 polymer ?
#
loop_
_entity_poly.entity_id
_entity_poly.type
_entity_poly.pdbx_seq_one_letter_code
_entity_poly.pdbx_strand_id
1 'polypeptide(L)'
;MAFVSNIGDETVVADIFKWNQKAGDCISEWHQVVMRGNSPLSEGERELIAAYTSGLNACSLCYGVHKLVAEQFEMDGSVFQAL
;
A
#
# COMPACT_ATOMS: atom_id res chain seq x y z
N MET A 1 15.11 -11.61 6.98
CA MET A 1 14.13 -12.67 6.62
C MET A 1 14.90 -13.89 6.10
N ALA A 2 14.83 -15.04 6.77
CA ALA A 2 15.80 -16.13 6.55
C ALA A 2 15.54 -17.07 5.34
N PHE A 3 14.43 -16.89 4.60
CA PHE A 3 13.94 -17.93 3.67
C PHE A 3 13.73 -17.49 2.22
N VAL A 4 13.94 -16.21 1.87
CA VAL A 4 13.76 -15.71 0.50
C VAL A 4 15.07 -15.10 0.01
N SER A 5 15.72 -15.78 -0.93
CA SER A 5 16.91 -15.25 -1.62
C SER A 5 16.56 -13.96 -2.36
N ASN A 6 17.50 -13.00 -2.36
CA ASN A 6 17.37 -11.69 -3.03
C ASN A 6 16.38 -10.69 -2.38
N ILE A 7 16.00 -10.88 -1.11
CA ILE A 7 15.34 -9.83 -0.29
C ILE A 7 16.30 -9.41 0.83
N GLY A 8 16.84 -8.19 0.72
CA GLY A 8 17.68 -7.54 1.73
C GLY A 8 16.98 -6.33 2.35
N ASP A 9 17.66 -5.65 3.27
CA ASP A 9 17.10 -4.52 4.02
C ASP A 9 16.70 -3.33 3.13
N GLU A 10 17.36 -3.17 1.99
CA GLU A 10 17.09 -2.11 1.00
C GLU A 10 16.05 -2.52 -0.06
N THR A 11 15.53 -3.75 -0.03
CA THR A 11 14.59 -4.23 -1.05
C THR A 11 13.22 -3.62 -0.85
N VAL A 12 12.70 -2.91 -1.86
CA VAL A 12 11.35 -2.35 -1.85
C VAL A 12 10.40 -3.18 -2.73
N VAL A 13 9.08 -2.99 -2.56
CA VAL A 13 8.04 -3.70 -3.33
C VAL A 13 8.27 -3.59 -4.84
N ALA A 14 8.69 -2.41 -5.32
CA ALA A 14 8.96 -2.17 -6.73
C ALA A 14 10.09 -3.05 -7.28
N ASP A 15 11.04 -3.51 -6.46
CA ASP A 15 12.08 -4.43 -6.89
C ASP A 15 11.54 -5.85 -7.06
N ILE A 16 10.59 -6.26 -6.21
CA ILE A 16 9.92 -7.56 -6.30
C ILE A 16 9.10 -7.67 -7.59
N PHE A 17 8.43 -6.57 -7.98
CA PHE A 17 7.66 -6.54 -9.23
C PHE A 17 8.51 -6.78 -10.49
N LYS A 18 9.81 -6.50 -10.44
CA LYS A 18 10.73 -6.73 -11.56
C LYS A 18 11.11 -8.20 -11.73
N TRP A 19 10.86 -9.07 -10.73
CA TRP A 19 11.18 -10.50 -10.84
C TRP A 19 10.29 -11.23 -11.85
N ASN A 20 9.09 -10.70 -12.11
CA ASN A 20 8.23 -11.13 -13.19
C ASN A 20 7.51 -9.91 -13.77
N GLN A 21 8.00 -9.42 -14.91
CA GLN A 21 7.50 -8.21 -15.55
C GLN A 21 5.99 -8.24 -15.77
N LYS A 22 5.45 -9.34 -16.31
CA LYS A 22 4.01 -9.46 -16.58
C LYS A 22 3.18 -9.34 -15.31
N ALA A 23 3.59 -10.01 -14.23
CA ALA A 23 2.89 -9.92 -12.96
C ALA A 23 3.02 -8.53 -12.32
N GLY A 24 4.22 -7.93 -12.38
CA GLY A 24 4.51 -6.59 -11.90
C GLY A 24 3.68 -5.51 -12.61
N ASP A 25 3.54 -5.61 -13.93
CA ASP A 25 2.72 -4.69 -14.72
C ASP A 25 1.24 -4.83 -14.32
N CYS A 26 0.71 -6.06 -14.25
CA CYS A 26 -0.68 -6.29 -13.87
C CYS A 26 -1.04 -5.73 -12.50
N ILE A 27 -0.21 -5.95 -11.48
CA ILE A 27 -0.49 -5.45 -10.13
C ILE A 27 -0.32 -3.92 -10.05
N SER A 28 0.65 -3.36 -10.76
CA SER A 28 0.87 -1.91 -10.79
C SER A 28 -0.28 -1.18 -11.48
N GLU A 29 -0.75 -1.70 -12.62
CA GLU A 29 -1.89 -1.13 -13.34
C GLU A 29 -3.17 -1.21 -12.49
N TRP A 30 -3.45 -2.38 -11.91
CA TRP A 30 -4.58 -2.55 -11.01
C TRP A 30 -4.52 -1.57 -9.82
N HIS A 31 -3.35 -1.42 -9.20
CA HIS A 31 -3.17 -0.50 -8.08
C HIS A 31 -3.43 0.95 -8.49
N GLN A 32 -2.97 1.40 -9.67
CA GLN A 32 -3.25 2.74 -10.17
C GLN A 32 -4.74 2.97 -10.43
N VAL A 33 -5.42 1.99 -11.03
CA VAL A 33 -6.87 2.07 -11.25
C VAL A 33 -7.62 2.20 -9.92
N VAL A 34 -7.27 1.38 -8.93
CA VAL A 34 -7.95 1.40 -7.63
C VAL A 34 -7.65 2.69 -6.88
N MET A 35 -6.40 3.11 -6.80
CA MET A 35 -5.97 4.19 -5.90
C MET A 35 -6.05 5.59 -6.51
N ARG A 36 -6.04 5.71 -7.84
CA ARG A 36 -5.99 7.01 -8.57
C ARG A 36 -7.05 7.13 -9.67
N GLY A 37 -7.71 6.03 -10.05
CA GLY A 37 -8.78 6.06 -11.05
C GLY A 37 -10.05 6.78 -10.59
N ASN A 38 -11.00 6.98 -11.52
CA ASN A 38 -12.30 7.59 -11.25
C ASN A 38 -13.09 6.77 -10.21
N SER A 39 -13.61 7.45 -9.18
CA SER A 39 -14.22 6.81 -8.02
C SER A 39 -15.13 7.80 -7.29
N PRO A 40 -16.22 7.34 -6.64
CA PRO A 40 -16.98 8.16 -5.71
C PRO A 40 -16.22 8.46 -4.41
N LEU A 41 -15.21 7.66 -4.08
CA LEU A 41 -14.27 7.88 -2.98
C LEU A 41 -13.09 8.73 -3.46
N SER A 42 -12.72 9.71 -2.66
CA SER A 42 -11.49 10.50 -2.83
C SER A 42 -10.24 9.62 -2.76
N GLU A 43 -9.10 10.14 -3.19
CA GLU A 43 -7.80 9.46 -3.03
C GLU A 43 -7.48 9.24 -1.53
N GLY A 44 -7.70 10.26 -0.69
CA GLY A 44 -7.51 10.15 0.76
C GLY A 44 -8.33 9.04 1.41
N GLU A 45 -9.63 8.94 1.10
CA GLU A 45 -10.49 7.88 1.65
C GLU A 45 -10.02 6.48 1.24
N ARG A 46 -9.52 6.32 0.01
CA ARG A 46 -8.99 5.05 -0.47
C ARG A 46 -7.70 4.66 0.24
N GLU A 47 -6.80 5.63 0.47
CA GLU A 47 -5.57 5.43 1.25
C GLU A 47 -5.88 5.10 2.72
N LEU A 48 -6.89 5.75 3.31
CA LEU A 48 -7.37 5.49 4.66
C LEU A 48 -7.90 4.04 4.81
N ILE A 49 -8.71 3.57 3.86
CA ILE A 49 -9.20 2.18 3.82
C ILE A 49 -8.04 1.19 3.66
N ALA A 50 -7.09 1.47 2.78
CA ALA A 50 -5.92 0.63 2.55
C ALA A 50 -5.04 0.52 3.81
N ALA A 51 -4.81 1.65 4.50
CA ALA A 51 -4.10 1.67 5.78
C ALA A 51 -4.83 0.85 6.84
N TYR A 52 -6.13 1.08 7.05
CA TYR A 52 -6.92 0.34 8.05
C TYR A 52 -6.88 -1.18 7.82
N THR A 53 -7.13 -1.61 6.58
CA THR A 53 -7.12 -3.02 6.20
C THR A 53 -5.72 -3.63 6.37
N SER A 54 -4.67 -2.87 6.07
CA SER A 54 -3.29 -3.33 6.27
C SER A 54 -2.94 -3.50 7.74
N GLY A 55 -3.44 -2.61 8.60
CA GLY A 55 -3.30 -2.72 10.05
C GLY A 55 -3.97 -3.97 10.61
N LEU A 56 -5.21 -4.27 10.19
CA LEU A 56 -5.91 -5.52 10.54
C LEU A 56 -5.14 -6.78 10.12
N ASN A 57 -4.42 -6.71 9.00
CA ASN A 57 -3.59 -7.81 8.50
C ASN A 57 -2.17 -7.82 9.09
N ALA A 58 -1.87 -6.99 10.09
CA ALA A 58 -0.55 -6.84 10.69
C ALA A 58 0.58 -6.58 9.66
N CYS A 59 0.25 -5.92 8.55
CA CYS A 59 1.21 -5.59 7.50
C CYS A 59 1.81 -4.20 7.75
N SER A 60 2.92 -4.13 8.48
CA SER A 60 3.57 -2.87 8.84
C SER A 60 3.99 -2.03 7.64
N LEU A 61 4.45 -2.68 6.56
CA LEU A 61 4.85 -2.00 5.33
C LEU A 61 3.68 -1.27 4.68
N CYS A 62 2.60 -1.99 4.37
CA CYS A 62 1.43 -1.40 3.72
C CYS A 62 0.72 -0.39 4.64
N TYR A 63 0.58 -0.69 5.94
CA TYR A 63 0.02 0.24 6.90
C TYR A 63 0.79 1.56 6.92
N GLY A 64 2.12 1.50 7.02
CA GLY A 64 2.96 2.69 7.09
C GLY A 64 2.86 3.56 5.84
N VAL A 65 3.01 2.98 4.65
CA VAL A 65 2.97 3.77 3.40
C VAL A 65 1.58 4.37 3.15
N HIS A 66 0.50 3.60 3.31
CA HIS A 66 -0.85 4.11 3.07
C HIS A 66 -1.27 5.14 4.12
N LYS A 67 -0.89 4.98 5.39
CA LYS A 67 -1.13 5.99 6.43
C LYS A 67 -0.47 7.32 6.08
N LEU A 68 0.80 7.30 5.68
CA LEU A 68 1.53 8.52 5.32
C LEU A 68 0.87 9.25 4.13
N VAL A 69 0.39 8.50 3.13
CA VAL A 69 -0.28 9.10 1.97
C VAL A 69 -1.68 9.63 2.36
N ALA A 70 -2.43 8.91 3.20
CA ALA A 70 -3.72 9.39 3.72
C ALA A 70 -3.56 10.71 4.50
N GLU A 71 -2.51 10.82 5.33
CA GLU A 71 -2.19 12.05 6.06
C GLU A 71 -1.85 13.22 5.12
N GLN A 72 -1.18 12.95 3.99
CA GLN A 72 -0.92 13.98 2.96
C GLN A 72 -2.20 14.48 2.27
N PHE A 73 -3.25 13.65 2.24
CA PHE A 73 -4.59 14.04 1.80
C PHE A 73 -5.45 14.64 2.92
N GLU A 74 -4.83 15.03 4.05
CA GLU A 74 -5.52 15.64 5.20
C GLU A 74 -6.59 14.73 5.83
N MET A 75 -6.47 13.41 5.66
CA MET A 75 -7.35 12.45 6.33
C MET A 75 -6.96 12.32 7.80
N ASP A 76 -7.96 12.29 8.68
CA ASP A 76 -7.75 12.11 10.11
C ASP A 76 -7.28 10.68 10.41
N GLY A 77 -6.00 10.53 10.77
CA GLY A 77 -5.42 9.26 11.19
C GLY A 77 -5.91 8.78 12.56
N SER A 78 -6.66 9.59 13.33
CA SER A 78 -7.23 9.13 14.61
C SER A 78 -8.26 8.02 14.43
N VAL A 79 -8.77 7.81 13.20
CA VAL A 79 -9.62 6.66 12.85
C VAL A 79 -8.90 5.33 13.12
N PHE A 80 -7.56 5.30 13.13
CA PHE A 80 -6.76 4.10 13.43
C PHE A 80 -6.63 3.78 14.93
N GLN A 81 -7.10 4.62 15.85
CA GLN A 81 -6.93 4.40 17.30
C GLN A 81 -7.77 3.24 17.86
N ALA A 82 -8.58 2.58 17.02
CA ALA A 82 -9.39 1.43 17.39
C ALA A 82 -8.76 0.05 17.07
N LEU A 83 -7.54 0.03 16.53
CA LEU A 83 -6.73 -1.20 16.30
C LEU A 83 -5.76 -1.43 17.47
#